data_AF-A0A6G0SD77-F1
#
_entry.id   AF-A0A6G0SD77-F1
#
_cell.length_a   1.000
_cell.length_b   1.000
_cell.length_c   1.000
_cell.angle_alpha   90.00
_cell.angle_beta   90.00
_cell.angle_gamma   90.00
#
_symmetry.space_group_name_H-M   'P 1'
#
loop_
_entity.id
_entity.type
_entity.pdbx_description
1 polymer ?
#
loop_
_entity_poly.entity_id
_entity_poly.type
_entity_poly.pdbx_seq_one_letter_code
_entity_poly.pdbx_strand_id
1 'polypeptide(L)' 'MKEINCVELQVDSNTGRIITPSSLQTPIIATNHEWLIHPGVTAMLRTMQNAFTWAGMARDVEKYPITG' A
#
# COMPACT_ATOMS: atom_id res chain seq x y z
N MET A 1 16.19 -13.08 0.62
CA MET A 1 14.93 -13.44 1.30
C MET A 1 14.56 -12.31 2.25
N LYS A 2 13.36 -11.76 2.16
CA LYS A 2 12.84 -10.78 3.13
C LYS A 2 11.65 -11.44 3.83
N GLU A 3 11.62 -11.41 5.16
CA GLU A 3 10.57 -12.08 5.95
C GLU A 3 10.01 -11.12 7.00
N ILE A 4 8.74 -11.30 7.37
CA ILE A 4 8.12 -10.69 8.56
C ILE A 4 7.45 -11.81 9.34
N ASN A 5 7.75 -11.93 10.64
CA ASN A 5 7.20 -12.97 11.52
C ASN A 5 7.33 -14.40 10.94
N CYS A 6 8.49 -14.71 10.34
CA CYS A 6 8.78 -15.99 9.66
C CYS A 6 7.89 -16.29 8.44
N VAL A 7 7.24 -15.28 7.88
CA VAL A 7 6.52 -15.37 6.61
C VAL A 7 7.38 -14.76 5.52
N GLU A 8 7.68 -15.54 4.48
CA GLU A 8 8.37 -15.06 3.29
C GLU A 8 7.54 -13.96 2.60
N LEU A 9 8.16 -12.80 2.42
CA LEU A 9 7.55 -11.72 1.66
C LEU A 9 7.72 -11.99 0.17
N GLN A 10 6.60 -12.02 -0.54
CA GLN A 10 6.62 -11.95 -1.99
C GLN A 10 7.00 -10.52 -2.42
N VAL A 11 8.00 -10.44 -3.28
CA VAL A 11 8.56 -9.16 -3.76
C VAL A 11 8.50 -9.16 -5.28
N ASP A 12 8.03 -8.05 -5.85
CA ASP A 12 8.09 -7.83 -7.29
C ASP A 12 9.55 -7.70 -7.72
N SER A 13 9.99 -8.58 -8.62
CA SER A 13 11.40 -8.69 -9.02
C SER A 13 11.93 -7.48 -9.77
N ASN A 14 11.05 -6.68 -10.37
CA ASN A 14 11.44 -5.53 -11.20
C ASN A 14 11.56 -4.25 -10.36
N THR A 15 10.69 -4.10 -9.36
CA THR A 15 10.56 -2.88 -8.56
C THR A 15 11.09 -3.02 -7.14
N GLY A 16 11.29 -4.25 -6.66
CA GLY A 16 11.69 -4.53 -5.28
C GLY A 16 10.59 -4.25 -4.24
N ARG A 17 9.36 -3.97 -4.69
CA ARG A 17 8.20 -3.65 -3.84
C ARG A 17 7.56 -4.92 -3.30
N ILE A 18 7.04 -4.84 -2.09
CA ILE A 18 6.31 -5.93 -1.44
C ILE A 18 4.96 -6.11 -2.14
N ILE A 19 4.72 -7.32 -2.64
CA ILE A 19 3.43 -7.72 -3.19
C ILE A 19 2.47 -7.88 -2.02
N THR A 20 1.50 -6.97 -1.92
CA THR A 20 0.64 -6.85 -0.74
C THR A 20 -0.54 -7.82 -0.84
N PRO A 21 -0.69 -8.76 0.12
CA PRO A 21 -1.85 -9.64 0.21
C PRO A 21 -3.15 -8.85 0.33
N SER A 22 -4.26 -9.37 -0.22
CA SER A 22 -5.57 -8.70 -0.22
C SER A 22 -6.05 -8.28 1.16
N SER A 23 -5.77 -9.09 2.19
CA SER A 23 -6.12 -8.79 3.59
C SER A 23 -5.40 -7.57 4.18
N LEU A 24 -4.26 -7.16 3.61
CA LEU A 24 -3.45 -6.03 4.11
C LEU A 24 -3.65 -4.74 3.30
N GLN A 25 -4.27 -4.80 2.12
CA GLN A 25 -4.42 -3.64 1.23
C GLN A 25 -5.22 -2.52 1.90
N THR A 26 -6.43 -2.79 2.39
CA THR A 26 -7.27 -1.78 3.07
C THR A 26 -6.61 -1.24 4.36
N PRO A 27 -6.07 -2.08 5.27
CA PRO A 27 -5.33 -1.57 6.44
C PRO A 27 -4.16 -0.64 6.10
N ILE A 28 -3.41 -0.92 5.03
CA ILE A 28 -2.29 -0.07 4.59
C ILE A 28 -2.80 1.28 4.07
N ILE A 29 -3.86 1.28 3.25
CA ILE A 29 -4.49 2.51 2.77
C ILE A 29 -5.00 3.34 3.96
N ALA A 30 -5.74 2.72 4.88
CA ALA A 30 -6.30 3.38 6.06
C ALA A 30 -5.22 4.05 6.92
N THR A 31 -4.17 3.29 7.27
CA THR A 31 -3.04 3.78 8.06
C THR A 31 -2.36 4.97 7.38
N ASN A 32 -2.11 4.90 6.07
CA ASN A 32 -1.48 6.01 5.35
C ASN A 32 -2.39 7.23 5.26
N HIS A 33 -3.70 7.04 5.11
CA HIS A 33 -4.68 8.13 5.03
C HIS A 33 -4.79 8.87 6.37
N GLU A 34 -4.90 8.13 7.48
CA GLU A 34 -5.06 8.69 8.82
C GLU A 34 -3.77 9.32 9.35
N TRP A 35 -2.62 8.65 9.19
CA TRP A 35 -1.39 9.06 9.87
C TRP A 35 -0.58 10.10 9.08
N LEU A 36 -0.87 10.28 7.79
CA LEU A 36 -0.25 11.31 6.96
C LEU A 36 -1.15 12.53 6.75
N ILE A 37 -2.19 12.69 7.59
CA ILE A 37 -3.10 13.86 7.59
C ILE A 37 -3.79 14.03 6.22
N HIS A 38 -4.53 13.01 5.79
CA HIS A 38 -5.36 13.03 4.58
C HIS A 38 -4.62 13.53 3.32
N PRO A 39 -3.53 12.87 2.90
CA PRO A 39 -2.89 13.24 1.64
C PRO A 39 -3.87 13.02 0.48
N GLY A 40 -3.86 13.91 -0.51
CA GLY A 40 -4.60 13.65 -1.75
C GLY A 40 -4.18 12.32 -2.40
N VAL A 41 -5.08 11.70 -3.16
CA VAL A 41 -4.92 10.37 -3.79
C VAL A 41 -3.55 10.18 -4.45
N THR A 42 -3.09 11.15 -5.24
CA THR A 42 -1.80 11.10 -5.93
C THR A 42 -0.61 11.03 -4.96
N ALA A 43 -0.65 11.79 -3.87
CA ALA A 43 0.41 11.79 -2.86
C ALA A 43 0.41 10.46 -2.09
N MET A 44 -0.75 9.97 -1.69
CA MET A 44 -0.88 8.65 -1.06
C MET A 44 -0.32 7.53 -1.92
N LEU A 45 -0.74 7.47 -3.20
CA LEU A 45 -0.31 6.43 -4.12
C LEU A 45 1.21 6.42 -4.29
N ARG A 46 1.82 7.60 -4.51
CA ARG A 46 3.28 7.73 -4.67
C ARG A 46 4.02 7.31 -3.39
N THR A 47 3.54 7.73 -2.23
CA THR A 47 4.15 7.37 -0.94
C THR A 47 4.14 5.86 -0.73
N MET A 48 2.97 5.22 -0.90
CA MET A 48 2.82 3.78 -0.70
C MET A 48 3.63 2.97 -1.72
N GLN A 49 3.74 3.45 -2.96
CA GLN A 49 4.54 2.80 -4.02
C GLN A 49 6.05 2.80 -3.75
N ASN A 50 6.55 3.50 -2.73
CA ASN A 50 7.95 3.32 -2.31
C ASN A 50 8.21 1.94 -1.71
N ALA A 51 7.18 1.26 -1.18
CA ALA A 51 7.34 -0.02 -0.48
C ALA A 51 6.38 -1.12 -0.94
N PHE A 52 5.17 -0.77 -1.40
CA PHE A 52 4.08 -1.71 -1.65
C PHE A 52 3.62 -1.72 -3.11
N THR A 53 3.10 -2.85 -3.55
CA THR A 53 2.43 -2.99 -4.84
C THR A 53 1.35 -4.07 -4.80
N TRP A 54 0.26 -3.87 -5.55
CA TRP A 54 -0.74 -4.91 -5.85
C TRP A 54 -1.54 -4.53 -7.10
N ALA A 55 -2.19 -5.52 -7.71
CA ALA A 55 -3.06 -5.30 -8.85
C ALA A 55 -4.28 -4.46 -8.42
N GLY A 56 -4.49 -3.32 -9.07
CA GLY A 56 -5.60 -2.41 -8.74
C GLY A 56 -5.30 -1.33 -7.71
N MET A 57 -4.06 -1.24 -7.19
CA MET A 57 -3.66 -0.28 -6.15
C MET A 57 -4.13 1.16 -6.38
N ALA A 58 -3.96 1.71 -7.59
CA ALA A 58 -4.39 3.07 -7.89
C ALA A 58 -5.91 3.25 -7.74
N ARG A 59 -6.69 2.29 -8.23
CA ARG A 59 -8.17 2.28 -8.13
C ARG A 59 -8.62 2.16 -6.69
N ASP A 60 -7.93 1.37 -5.87
CA ASP A 60 -8.33 1.16 -4.47
C ASP A 60 -8.00 2.38 -3.61
N VAL A 61 -6.87 3.06 -3.86
CA VAL A 61 -6.54 4.34 -3.21
C VAL A 61 -7.52 5.44 -3.63
N GLU A 62 -7.89 5.52 -4.91
CA GLU A 62 -8.85 6.51 -5.41
C GLU A 62 -10.25 6.34 -4.82
N LYS A 63 -10.67 5.10 -4.56
CA LYS A 63 -11.97 4.78 -3.97
C LYS A 63 -12.00 4.89 -2.45
N TYR A 64 -10.86 5.07 -1.80
CA TYR A 64 -10.82 5.13 -0.35
C TYR A 64 -11.48 6.41 0.15
N PRO A 65 -12.38 6.36 1.16
CA PRO A 65 -13.11 7.54 1.61
C PRO A 65 -12.16 8.64 2.08
N ILE A 66 -12.28 9.82 1.46
CA ILE A 66 -11.74 11.08 1.98
C ILE A 66 -12.69 11.55 3.09
N THR A 67 -12.69 10.87 4.22
CA THR A 67 -13.39 11.35 5.43
C THR A 67 -12.35 11.64 6.48
N GLY A 68 -12.19 12.93 6.78
CA GLY A 68 -11.58 13.43 8.01
C GLY A 68 -12.64 13.71 9.07
#